data_AF-A0A0Q4RPT7-F1
#
_entry.id   AF-A0A0Q4RPT7-F1
#
_cell.length_a   1.000
_cell.length_b   1.000
_cell.length_c   1.000
_cell.angle_alpha   90.00
_cell.angle_beta   90.00
_cell.angle_gamma   90.00
#
_symmetry.space_group_name_H-M   'P 1'
#
loop_
_entity.id
_entity.type
_entity.pdbx_description
1 polymer ?
#
loop_
_entity_poly.entity_id
_entity_poly.type
_entity_poly.pdbx_seq_one_letter_code
_entity_poly.pdbx_strand_id
1 'polypeptide(L)'
;MSIFTRLREERERLGLTQEAFGSAGGVLKGAVINYEKGARFPDVSFLAGVANVGADVQYIVTGRRADLSSATLAPAERALLDGFAQADDAGRATLSGVAELARRAASIASPVNSAPQLHIGGDVGQQVIGDQTNNAPVTFTMGGKRK
;
A
#
# COMPACT_ATOMS: atom_id res chain seq x y z
N MET A 1 -31.56 12.41 0.13
CA MET A 1 -31.43 10.94 0.11
C MET A 1 -31.14 10.45 1.52
N SER A 2 -31.82 9.42 2.00
CA SER A 2 -31.64 8.90 3.38
C SER A 2 -30.57 7.80 3.43
N ILE A 3 -30.07 7.48 4.63
CA ILE A 3 -29.18 6.32 4.85
C ILE A 3 -29.79 5.01 4.35
N PHE A 4 -31.11 4.85 4.47
CA PHE A 4 -31.85 3.66 4.05
C PHE A 4 -31.80 3.47 2.53
N THR A 5 -31.99 4.56 1.78
CA THR A 5 -31.86 4.56 0.32
C THR A 5 -30.42 4.24 -0.09
N ARG A 6 -29.43 4.89 0.53
CA ARG A 6 -28.00 4.65 0.22
C ARG A 6 -27.56 3.23 0.52
N LEU A 7 -28.10 2.62 1.57
CA LEU A 7 -27.84 1.23 1.91
C LEU A 7 -28.33 0.29 0.81
N ARG A 8 -29.55 0.53 0.32
CA ARG A 8 -30.13 -0.22 -0.79
C ARG A 8 -29.30 -0.05 -2.06
N GLU A 9 -28.91 1.18 -2.38
CA GLU A 9 -28.07 1.48 -3.54
C GLU A 9 -26.72 0.76 -3.46
N GLU A 10 -26.09 0.69 -2.29
CA GLU A 10 -24.85 -0.07 -2.15
C GLU A 10 -25.02 -1.56 -2.35
N ARG A 11 -26.09 -2.13 -1.80
CA ARG A 11 -26.41 -3.53 -2.05
C ARG A 11 -26.60 -3.79 -3.55
N GLU A 12 -27.37 -2.93 -4.22
CA GLU A 12 -27.67 -3.07 -5.65
C GLU A 12 -26.43 -2.85 -6.53
N ARG A 13 -25.55 -1.90 -6.18
CA ARG A 13 -24.27 -1.68 -6.83
C ARG A 13 -23.37 -2.92 -6.78
N LEU A 14 -23.41 -3.65 -5.66
CA LEU A 14 -22.67 -4.90 -5.47
C LEU A 14 -23.35 -6.12 -6.13
N GLY A 15 -24.55 -5.97 -6.70
CA GLY A 15 -25.30 -7.08 -7.29
C GLY A 15 -25.79 -8.11 -6.26
N LEU A 16 -25.86 -7.73 -4.98
CA LEU A 16 -26.20 -8.66 -3.90
C LEU A 16 -27.71 -8.73 -3.64
N THR A 17 -28.20 -9.92 -3.32
CA THR A 17 -29.55 -10.08 -2.77
C THR A 17 -29.60 -9.57 -1.33
N GLN A 18 -30.79 -9.23 -0.83
CA GLN A 18 -30.96 -8.83 0.59
C GLN A 18 -30.50 -9.91 1.57
N GLU A 19 -30.59 -11.18 1.17
CA GLU A 19 -30.15 -12.32 1.98
C GLU A 19 -28.62 -12.46 2.01
N ALA A 20 -27.96 -12.34 0.86
CA ALA A 20 -26.51 -12.35 0.77
C ALA A 20 -25.90 -11.14 1.51
N PHE A 21 -26.52 -9.97 1.37
CA PHE A 21 -26.10 -8.75 2.05
C PHE A 21 -26.31 -8.82 3.57
N GLY A 22 -27.44 -9.40 4.00
CA GLY A 22 -27.69 -9.69 5.41
C GLY A 22 -26.65 -10.64 5.99
N SER A 23 -26.36 -11.74 5.27
CA SER A 23 -25.37 -12.74 5.68
C SER A 23 -23.97 -12.12 5.84
N ALA A 24 -23.55 -11.24 4.93
CA ALA A 24 -22.30 -10.50 5.04
C ALA A 24 -22.25 -9.58 6.28
N GLY A 25 -23.39 -8.97 6.63
CA GLY A 25 -23.55 -8.15 7.83
C GLY A 25 -23.89 -8.92 9.11
N GLY A 26 -23.91 -10.25 9.08
CA GLY A 26 -24.25 -11.07 10.26
C GLY A 26 -25.72 -10.99 10.70
N VAL A 27 -26.63 -10.59 9.81
CA VAL A 27 -28.06 -10.43 10.09
C VAL A 27 -28.94 -11.20 9.10
N LEU A 28 -30.19 -11.44 9.48
CA LEU A 28 -31.16 -12.08 8.59
C LEU A 28 -31.67 -11.12 7.51
N LYS A 29 -32.15 -11.65 6.39
CA LYS A 29 -32.81 -10.90 5.30
C LYS A 29 -33.87 -9.91 5.81
N GLY A 30 -34.65 -10.29 6.83
CA GLY A 30 -35.68 -9.44 7.42
C GLY A 30 -35.12 -8.15 8.04
N ALA A 31 -33.92 -8.19 8.62
CA ALA A 31 -33.27 -7.00 9.14
C ALA A 31 -32.89 -6.03 8.01
N VAL A 32 -32.34 -6.54 6.90
CA VAL A 32 -32.02 -5.73 5.72
C VAL A 32 -33.27 -5.08 5.13
N ILE A 33 -34.39 -5.81 5.05
CA ILE A 33 -35.68 -5.24 4.61
C ILE A 33 -36.11 -4.07 5.51
N ASN A 34 -35.99 -4.23 6.83
CA ASN A 34 -36.35 -3.19 7.78
C ASN A 34 -35.41 -1.97 7.67
N TYR A 35 -34.14 -2.19 7.38
CA TYR A 35 -33.17 -1.12 7.13
C TYR A 35 -33.52 -0.37 5.86
N GLU A 36 -33.71 -1.06 4.74
CA GLU A 36 -33.99 -0.42 3.43
C GLU A 36 -35.34 0.31 3.40
N LYS A 37 -36.31 -0.13 4.21
CA LYS A 37 -37.61 0.55 4.38
C LYS A 37 -37.58 1.69 5.38
N GLY A 38 -36.48 1.88 6.12
CA GLY A 38 -36.37 2.92 7.14
C GLY A 38 -37.10 2.62 8.44
N ALA A 39 -37.48 1.36 8.69
CA ALA A 39 -38.12 0.94 9.93
C ALA A 39 -37.13 0.81 11.10
N ARG A 40 -35.85 0.60 10.80
CA ARG A 40 -34.77 0.49 11.80
C ARG A 40 -33.44 0.94 11.21
N PHE A 41 -32.56 1.51 12.02
CA PHE A 41 -31.19 1.81 11.60
C PHE A 41 -30.29 0.56 11.68
N PRO A 42 -29.39 0.35 10.70
CA PRO A 42 -28.35 -0.66 10.81
C PRO A 42 -27.41 -0.33 11.98
N ASP A 43 -26.94 -1.37 12.67
CA ASP A 43 -25.90 -1.20 13.68
C ASP A 43 -24.49 -1.19 13.05
N VAL A 44 -23.50 -0.81 13.86
CA VAL A 44 -22.10 -0.69 13.40
C VAL A 44 -21.50 -2.04 13.06
N SER A 45 -21.95 -3.14 13.70
CA SER A 45 -21.44 -4.49 13.42
C SER A 45 -21.87 -4.96 12.04
N PHE A 46 -23.13 -4.69 11.69
CA PHE A 46 -23.67 -4.92 10.35
C PHE A 46 -22.90 -4.12 9.31
N LEU A 47 -22.66 -2.82 9.55
CA LEU A 47 -21.90 -1.96 8.63
C LEU A 47 -20.47 -2.46 8.44
N ALA A 48 -19.80 -2.89 9.51
CA ALA A 48 -18.47 -3.49 9.44
C ALA A 48 -18.47 -4.82 8.64
N GLY A 49 -19.50 -5.65 8.82
CA GLY A 49 -19.64 -6.90 8.08
C GLY A 49 -19.81 -6.67 6.58
N VAL A 50 -20.70 -5.76 6.17
CA VAL A 50 -20.91 -5.47 4.75
C VAL A 50 -19.73 -4.73 4.09
N ALA A 51 -18.89 -4.04 4.88
CA ALA A 51 -17.65 -3.45 4.37
C ALA A 51 -16.71 -4.53 3.79
N ASN A 52 -16.69 -5.73 4.39
CA ASN A 52 -15.84 -6.84 3.93
C ASN A 52 -16.25 -7.38 2.55
N VAL A 53 -17.48 -7.12 2.12
CA VAL A 53 -17.96 -7.45 0.76
C VAL A 53 -17.96 -6.25 -0.18
N GLY A 54 -17.26 -5.17 0.19
CA GLY A 54 -17.02 -4.02 -0.66
C GLY A 54 -18.09 -2.92 -0.60
N ALA A 55 -18.97 -2.91 0.41
CA ALA A 55 -19.92 -1.82 0.61
C ALA A 55 -19.21 -0.54 1.07
N ASP A 56 -19.53 0.60 0.46
CA ASP A 56 -18.99 1.90 0.84
C ASP A 56 -19.73 2.43 2.09
N VAL A 57 -19.21 2.09 3.27
CA VAL A 57 -19.79 2.52 4.56
C VAL A 57 -19.78 4.04 4.71
N GLN A 58 -18.76 4.72 4.19
CA GLN A 58 -18.70 6.17 4.20
C GLN A 58 -19.86 6.76 3.42
N TYR A 59 -20.16 6.24 2.23
CA TYR A 59 -21.33 6.66 1.46
C TYR A 59 -22.63 6.36 2.18
N ILE A 60 -22.78 5.15 2.73
CA ILE A 60 -24.00 4.75 3.46
C ILE A 60 -24.31 5.74 4.58
N VAL A 61 -23.31 6.10 5.40
CA VAL A 61 -23.48 6.95 6.58
C VAL A 61 -23.54 8.44 6.21
N THR A 62 -22.63 8.90 5.35
CA THR A 62 -22.42 10.34 5.10
C THR A 62 -23.08 10.84 3.82
N GLY A 63 -23.33 9.96 2.85
CA GLY A 63 -23.80 10.33 1.51
C GLY A 63 -22.72 10.83 0.58
N ARG A 64 -21.47 10.88 1.05
CA ARG A 64 -20.31 11.17 0.23
C ARG A 64 -19.68 9.85 -0.14
N ARG A 65 -19.59 9.59 -1.44
CA ARG A 65 -18.83 8.46 -1.97
C ARG A 65 -17.40 8.55 -1.43
N ALA A 66 -16.81 7.42 -1.10
CA ALA A 66 -15.37 7.34 -0.94
C ALA A 66 -14.75 7.61 -2.32
N ASP A 67 -14.67 8.89 -2.70
CA ASP A 67 -13.88 9.33 -3.84
C ASP A 67 -12.43 9.16 -3.42
N LEU A 68 -11.91 7.96 -3.67
CA LEU A 68 -10.51 7.59 -3.45
C LEU A 68 -9.52 8.58 -4.11
N SER A 69 -9.98 9.45 -5.00
CA SER A 69 -9.13 10.38 -5.76
C SER A 69 -9.21 11.86 -5.35
N SER A 70 -10.22 12.33 -4.60
CA SER A 70 -10.50 13.79 -4.64
C SER A 70 -10.51 14.57 -3.34
N ALA A 71 -10.83 14.01 -2.18
CA ALA A 71 -10.98 14.85 -0.98
C ALA A 71 -9.70 15.01 -0.13
N THR A 72 -8.77 14.07 -0.22
CA THR A 72 -7.61 13.96 0.69
C THR A 72 -6.25 14.11 0.03
N LEU A 73 -6.19 14.00 -1.30
CA LEU A 73 -4.95 14.05 -2.06
C LEU A 73 -4.56 15.48 -2.42
N ALA A 74 -3.25 15.75 -2.42
CA ALA A 74 -2.70 16.99 -2.95
C ALA A 74 -3.05 17.12 -4.45
N PRO A 75 -3.12 18.35 -4.99
CA PRO A 75 -3.45 18.57 -6.40
C PRO A 75 -2.59 17.74 -7.38
N ALA A 76 -1.31 17.56 -7.08
CA ALA A 76 -0.39 16.77 -7.90
C ALA A 76 -0.71 15.26 -7.88
N GLU A 77 -1.07 14.72 -6.72
CA GLU A 77 -1.43 13.31 -6.57
C GLU A 77 -2.73 12.99 -7.31
N ARG A 78 -3.71 13.90 -7.24
CA ARG A 78 -4.96 13.79 -7.99
C ARG A 78 -4.72 13.80 -9.50
N ALA A 79 -3.89 14.72 -9.99
CA ALA A 79 -3.55 14.79 -11.40
C ALA A 79 -2.87 13.50 -11.92
N LEU A 80 -2.04 12.86 -11.11
CA LEU A 80 -1.43 11.57 -11.45
C LEU A 80 -2.48 10.45 -11.56
N LEU A 81 -3.44 10.38 -10.63
CA LEU A 81 -4.52 9.39 -10.68
C LEU A 81 -5.45 9.61 -11.87
N ASP A 82 -5.83 10.86 -12.13
CA ASP A 82 -6.68 11.23 -13.26
C ASP A 82 -5.99 10.89 -14.59
N GLY A 83 -4.70 11.21 -14.71
CA GLY A 83 -3.88 10.84 -15.86
C GLY A 83 -3.77 9.32 -16.05
N PHE A 84 -3.59 8.57 -14.96
CA PHE A 84 -3.55 7.11 -15.01
C PHE A 84 -4.89 6.48 -15.44
N ALA A 85 -6.00 7.04 -14.95
CA ALA A 85 -7.35 6.56 -15.29
C ALA A 85 -7.65 6.74 -16.79
N GLN A 86 -7.25 7.88 -17.36
CA GLN A 86 -7.48 8.23 -18.78
C GLN A 86 -6.45 7.65 -19.75
N ALA A 87 -5.31 7.16 -19.26
CA ALA A 87 -4.26 6.58 -20.09
C ALA A 87 -4.68 5.25 -20.75
N ASP A 88 -4.16 5.01 -21.94
CA ASP A 88 -4.17 3.71 -22.59
C ASP A 88 -3.16 2.74 -21.92
N ASP A 89 -3.06 1.51 -22.43
CA ASP A 89 -2.21 0.48 -21.83
C ASP A 89 -0.73 0.88 -21.80
N ALA A 90 -0.25 1.56 -22.85
CA ALA A 90 1.12 2.06 -22.93
C ALA A 90 1.38 3.19 -21.93
N GLY A 91 0.45 4.13 -21.78
CA GLY A 91 0.52 5.20 -20.80
C GLY A 91 0.50 4.68 -19.36
N ARG A 92 -0.36 3.69 -19.06
CA ARG A 92 -0.41 3.04 -17.74
C ARG A 92 0.86 2.27 -17.41
N ALA A 93 1.43 1.56 -18.38
CA ALA A 93 2.71 0.86 -18.21
C ALA A 93 3.85 1.86 -17.90
N THR A 94 3.87 2.98 -18.60
CA THR A 94 4.86 4.05 -18.39
C THR A 94 4.74 4.66 -17.00
N LEU A 95 3.54 5.07 -16.58
CA LEU A 95 3.29 5.65 -15.26
C LEU A 95 3.67 4.67 -14.13
N SER A 96 3.35 3.38 -14.30
CA SER A 96 3.73 2.33 -13.35
C SER A 96 5.25 2.16 -13.26
N GLY A 97 5.95 2.21 -14.39
CA GLY A 97 7.41 2.15 -14.45
C GLY A 97 8.09 3.33 -13.75
N VAL A 98 7.58 4.55 -13.96
CA VAL A 98 8.08 5.75 -13.26
C VAL A 98 7.88 5.64 -11.75
N ALA A 99 6.72 5.16 -11.30
CA ALA A 99 6.44 4.97 -9.87
C ALA A 99 7.35 3.90 -9.23
N GLU A 100 7.67 2.82 -9.96
CA GLU A 100 8.63 1.81 -9.52
C GLU A 100 10.06 2.37 -9.45
N LEU A 101 10.49 3.11 -10.46
CA LEU A 101 11.80 3.77 -10.46
C LEU A 101 11.95 4.75 -9.28
N ALA A 102 10.91 5.57 -9.02
CA ALA A 102 10.91 6.49 -7.89
C ALA A 102 11.04 5.78 -6.54
N ARG A 103 10.35 4.65 -6.34
CA ARG A 103 10.48 3.82 -5.13
C ARG A 103 11.88 3.23 -4.96
N ARG A 104 12.52 2.81 -6.05
CA ARG A 104 13.91 2.33 -6.02
C ARG A 104 14.89 3.43 -5.68
N ALA A 105 14.76 4.61 -6.29
CA ALA A 105 15.59 5.76 -5.96
C ALA A 105 15.46 6.16 -4.47
N ALA A 106 14.25 6.13 -3.91
CA ALA A 106 14.02 6.34 -2.48
C ALA A 106 14.71 5.28 -1.59
N SER A 107 14.80 4.02 -2.05
CA SER A 107 15.52 2.96 -1.31
C SER A 107 17.05 3.15 -1.31
N ILE A 108 17.62 3.72 -2.38
CA ILE A 108 19.06 4.01 -2.50
C ILE A 108 19.45 5.25 -1.68
N ALA A 109 18.51 6.18 -1.47
CA ALA A 109 18.73 7.38 -0.67
C ALA A 109 18.82 7.12 0.86
N SER A 110 18.62 5.88 1.31
CA SER A 110 18.96 5.49 2.67
C SER A 110 20.49 5.36 2.78
N PRO A 111 21.17 6.00 3.75
CA PRO A 111 22.62 5.97 3.82
C PRO A 111 23.07 4.57 4.21
N VAL A 112 23.37 3.73 3.22
CA VAL A 112 24.15 2.51 3.42
C VAL A 112 25.57 2.97 3.71
N ASN A 113 25.86 3.13 4.99
CA ASN A 113 27.17 3.49 5.53
C ASN A 113 28.16 2.31 5.43
N SER A 114 28.13 1.57 4.31
CA SER A 114 29.02 0.45 4.03
C SER A 114 30.01 0.89 2.99
N ALA A 115 31.14 1.42 3.44
CA ALA A 115 32.32 1.48 2.60
C ALA A 115 32.58 0.07 2.00
N PRO A 116 32.96 -0.05 0.72
CA PRO A 116 33.19 -1.35 0.10
C PRO A 116 34.30 -2.09 0.86
N GLN A 117 33.93 -3.10 1.64
CA GLN A 117 34.88 -3.93 2.38
C GLN A 117 35.44 -4.99 1.43
N LEU A 118 36.62 -4.72 0.88
CA LEU A 118 37.32 -5.66 0.00
C LEU A 118 38.00 -6.76 0.85
N HIS A 119 37.37 -7.94 0.96
CA HIS A 119 37.99 -9.13 1.55
C HIS A 119 38.80 -9.88 0.49
N ILE A 120 40.13 -9.86 0.62
CA ILE A 120 41.02 -10.69 -0.21
C ILE A 120 41.33 -11.95 0.59
N GLY A 121 40.67 -13.07 0.25
CA GLY A 121 40.94 -14.38 0.84
C GLY A 121 42.01 -15.13 0.05
N GLY A 122 43.13 -15.48 0.68
CA GLY A 122 44.21 -16.28 0.08
C GLY A 122 45.59 -15.87 0.58
N ASP A 123 46.61 -16.70 0.31
CA ASP A 123 48.00 -16.36 0.56
C ASP A 123 48.50 -15.48 -0.60
N VAL A 124 48.16 -14.19 -0.54
CA VAL A 124 48.49 -13.19 -1.58
C VAL A 124 49.36 -12.10 -0.97
N GLY A 125 50.49 -11.82 -1.62
CA GLY A 125 51.32 -10.67 -1.27
C GLY A 125 50.55 -9.38 -1.57
N GLN A 126 50.17 -8.63 -0.54
CA GLN A 126 49.54 -7.33 -0.71
C GLN A 126 50.63 -6.25 -0.88
N GLN A 127 50.67 -5.60 -2.05
CA GLN A 127 51.51 -4.42 -2.29
C GLN A 127 50.64 -3.17 -2.30
N VAL A 128 50.89 -2.25 -1.37
CA VAL A 128 50.24 -0.93 -1.33
C VAL A 128 51.20 0.11 -1.89
N ILE A 129 50.81 0.80 -2.97
CA ILE A 129 51.57 1.91 -3.54
C ILE A 129 50.81 3.20 -3.16
N GLY A 130 51.31 3.92 -2.17
CA GLY A 130 50.66 5.12 -1.62
C GLY A 130 50.64 5.12 -0.08
N ASP A 131 49.97 6.10 0.51
CA ASP A 131 49.72 6.18 1.95
C ASP A 131 48.50 5.35 2.36
N GLN A 132 48.61 4.67 3.52
CA GLN A 132 47.50 3.95 4.13
C GLN A 132 47.28 4.49 5.54
N THR A 133 46.05 4.93 5.82
CA THR A 133 45.63 5.34 7.16
C THR A 133 44.67 4.30 7.73
N ASN A 134 45.03 3.67 8.85
CA ASN A 134 44.18 2.73 9.57
C ASN A 134 43.57 3.39 10.80
N ASN A 135 42.25 3.54 10.82
CA ASN A 135 41.53 4.17 11.94
C ASN A 135 41.17 3.19 13.07
N ALA A 136 41.71 1.96 13.02
CA ALA A 136 41.49 0.90 14.01
C ALA A 136 42.79 0.08 14.21
N PRO A 137 42.95 -0.62 15.35
CA PRO A 137 44.12 -1.46 15.60
C PRO A 137 44.28 -2.56 14.54
N VAL A 138 45.51 -2.75 14.07
CA VAL A 138 45.86 -3.79 13.09
C VAL A 138 46.72 -4.87 13.74
N THR A 139 46.51 -6.13 13.37
CA THR A 139 47.33 -7.27 13.82
C THR A 139 48.15 -7.79 12.65
N PHE A 140 49.48 -7.85 12.81
CA PHE A 140 50.39 -8.45 11.84
C PHE A 140 50.87 -9.80 12.35
N THR A 141 50.65 -10.87 11.59
CA THR A 141 51.18 -12.21 11.90
C THR A 141 52.38 -12.47 11.01
N MET A 142 53.59 -12.54 11.61
CA MET A 142 54.83 -12.80 10.87
C MET A 142 55.23 -14.27 11.02
N GLY A 143 55.19 -15.03 9.91
CA GLY A 143 55.68 -16.40 9.88
C GLY A 143 57.21 -16.44 9.86
N GLY A 144 57.83 -16.97 10.92
CA GLY A 144 59.28 -17.17 10.95
C GLY A 144 59.69 -18.39 10.13
N LYS A 145 60.47 -18.20 9.07
CA LYS A 145 61.20 -19.32 8.44
C LYS A 145 62.30 -19.77 9.38
N ARG A 146 62.15 -20.95 10.00
CA ARG A 146 63.29 -21.64 10.61
C ARG A 146 64.25 -22.04 9.50
N LYS A 147 65.52 -21.71 9.73
CA LYS A 147 66.65 -21.89 8.81
C LYS A 147 66.92 -23.37 8.53
#